data_AF-A0A354V759-F1
#
_entry.id   AF-A0A354V759-F1
#
_cell.length_a   1.000
_cell.length_b   1.000
_cell.length_c   1.000
_cell.angle_alpha   90.00
_cell.angle_beta   90.00
_cell.angle_gamma   90.00
#
_symmetry.space_group_name_H-M   'P 1'
#
loop_
_entity.id
_entity.type
_entity.pdbx_description
1 polymer ?
#
loop_
_entity_poly.entity_id
_entity_poly.type
_entity_poly.pdbx_seq_one_letter_code
_entity_poly.pdbx_strand_id
1 'polypeptide(L)' 'MAATQDFKVKDLSLAEWGRKEISMAETEMPGLMA' A
#
# COMPACT_ATOMS: atom_id res chain seq x y z
N MET A 1 -10.17 -10.04 15.85
CA MET A 1 -10.04 -11.23 14.99
C MET A 1 -9.49 -10.74 13.66
N ALA A 2 -8.27 -11.12 13.28
CA ALA A 2 -7.68 -10.67 12.01
C ALA A 2 -8.31 -11.49 10.87
N ALA A 3 -8.96 -10.83 9.91
CA ALA A 3 -9.41 -11.47 8.70
C ALA A 3 -8.19 -11.88 7.87
N THR A 4 -8.00 -13.18 7.65
CA THR A 4 -7.04 -13.67 6.64
C THR A 4 -7.60 -13.32 5.27
N GLN A 5 -6.88 -12.48 4.54
CA GLN A 5 -7.15 -12.18 3.14
C GLN A 5 -6.15 -12.96 2.30
N ASP A 6 -6.63 -13.69 1.31
CA ASP A 6 -5.75 -14.42 0.40
C ASP A 6 -5.06 -13.45 -0.56
N PHE A 7 -3.75 -13.59 -0.72
CA PHE A 7 -2.96 -12.84 -1.69
C PHE A 7 -1.84 -13.71 -2.27
N LYS A 8 -1.40 -13.38 -3.48
CA LYS A 8 -0.20 -13.97 -4.11
C LYS A 8 0.66 -12.84 -4.64
N VAL A 9 1.73 -12.53 -3.93
CA VAL A 9 2.68 -11.48 -4.29
C VAL A 9 4.08 -12.07 -4.42
N LYS A 10 4.96 -11.36 -5.14
CA LYS A 10 6.33 -11.84 -5.38
C LYS A 10 7.18 -11.85 -4.10
N ASP A 11 7.05 -10.83 -3.26
CA ASP A 11 7.83 -10.67 -2.03
C ASP A 11 7.08 -9.76 -1.03
N LEU A 12 6.80 -10.27 0.18
CA LEU A 12 6.15 -9.49 1.23
C LEU A 12 7.08 -8.51 1.94
N SER A 13 8.40 -8.71 1.88
CA SER A 13 9.37 -7.84 2.57
C SER A 13 9.33 -6.41 2.03
N LEU A 14 8.90 -6.23 0.78
CA LEU A 14 8.74 -4.95 0.12
C LEU A 14 7.53 -4.13 0.61
N ALA A 15 6.68 -4.68 1.48
CA ALA A 15 5.47 -4.01 1.94
C ALA A 15 5.75 -2.69 2.69
N GLU A 16 6.85 -2.62 3.45
CA GLU A 16 7.20 -1.38 4.15
C GLU A 16 7.61 -0.28 3.16
N TRP A 17 8.47 -0.61 2.20
CA TRP A 17 8.88 0.33 1.16
C TRP A 17 7.69 0.76 0.30
N GLY A 18 6.86 -0.19 -0.14
CA GLY A 18 5.65 0.10 -0.91
C GLY A 18 4.70 1.07 -0.19
N ARG A 19 4.55 0.95 1.13
CA ARG A 19 3.76 1.92 1.92
C ARG A 19 4.35 3.33 1.90
N LYS A 20 5.67 3.48 1.96
CA LYS A 20 6.33 4.80 1.90
C LYS A 20 6.07 5.48 0.56
N GLU A 21 6.22 4.74 -0.54
CA GLU A 21 5.95 5.24 -1.90
C GLU A 21 4.47 5.62 -2.07
N ILE A 22 3.54 4.79 -1.56
CA ILE A 22 2.11 5.10 -1.60
C ILE A 22 1.83 6.43 -0.90
N SER A 23 2.32 6.64 0.33
CA SER A 23 2.10 7.91 1.06
C SER A 23 2.66 9.13 0.34
N MET A 24 3.78 8.99 -0.37
CA MET A 24 4.31 10.07 -1.21
C MET A 24 3.37 10.34 -2.39
N ALA A 25 2.89 9.29 -3.06
CA ALA A 25 1.97 9.40 -4.19
C ALA A 25 0.61 10.00 -3.80
N GLU A 26 0.09 9.70 -2.61
CA GLU A 26 -1.17 10.26 -2.11
C GLU A 26 -1.16 11.80 -2.05
N THR A 27 -0.01 12.38 -1.68
CA THR A 27 0.17 13.85 -1.61
C THR A 27 0.12 14.50 -3.00
N GLU A 28 0.59 13.79 -4.02
CA GLU A 28 0.59 14.25 -5.41
C GLU A 28 -0.74 14.00 -6.13
N MET A 29 -1.65 13.24 -5.52
CA MET A 29 -2.94 12.86 -6.10
C MET A 29 -4.13 13.36 -5.27
N PRO A 30 -4.30 14.69 -5.08
CA PRO A 30 -5.34 15.25 -4.20
C PRO A 30 -6.76 14.90 -4.67
N GLY A 31 -6.97 14.63 -5.96
CA GLY A 31 -8.28 14.26 -6.51
C GLY A 31 -8.75 12.84 -6.15
N LEU A 32 -7.86 11.95 -5.70
CA LEU A 32 -8.22 10.61 -5.20
C LEU A 32 -8.49 10.61 -3.69
N MET A 33 -8.00 11.64 -2.99
CA MET A 33 -8.12 11.81 -1.53
C MET A 33 -9.34 12.66 -1.13
N ALA A 34 -10.09 13.18 -2.11
CA ALA A 34 -11.23 14.08 -1.93
C ALA A 34 -12.53 13.34 -1.55
#